data_AF-A0A1J3G1Q8-F1
#
_entry.id   AF-A0A1J3G1Q8-F1
#
_cell.length_a   1.000
_cell.length_b   1.000
_cell.length_c   1.000
_cell.angle_alpha   90.00
_cell.angle_beta   90.00
_cell.angle_gamma   90.00
#
_symmetry.space_group_name_H-M   'P 1'
#
loop_
_entity.id
_entity.type
_entity.pdbx_description
1 polymer ?
#
loop_
_entity_poly.entity_id
_entity_poly.type
_entity_poly.pdbx_seq_one_letter_code
_entity_poly.pdbx_strand_id
1 'polypeptide(L)'
;LVKKEEMGLTSSLRFRRRNNKTFLRIFIILVLSCIPGRTNLCSNHSVSTPIDLPPSNPPHTRSTLDSLDLEGYISFDDVHNAAKDFGNRCHSPPLAILHPRSVSDISSVMKHILHLGSTSNLTVAARGHGHSLQGQALAHRGVVISMESLRSPDIK
;
A
#
# COMPACT_ATOMS: atom_id res chain seq x y z
N LEU A 1 -0.97 -66.16 -29.55
CA LEU A 1 -1.71 -65.21 -28.70
C LEU A 1 -0.77 -64.51 -27.68
N VAL A 2 0.46 -64.11 -28.10
CA VAL A 2 1.51 -63.59 -27.18
C VAL A 2 2.28 -62.42 -27.83
N LYS A 3 1.58 -61.50 -28.52
CA LYS A 3 2.26 -60.33 -29.14
C LYS A 3 1.49 -59.01 -28.98
N LYS A 4 0.41 -59.01 -28.19
CA LYS A 4 -0.45 -57.84 -27.99
C LYS A 4 -0.25 -57.16 -26.63
N GLU A 5 0.41 -57.80 -25.66
CA GLU A 5 0.64 -57.23 -24.32
C GLU A 5 1.95 -56.42 -24.19
N GLU A 6 3.03 -56.78 -24.87
CA GLU A 6 4.35 -56.14 -24.71
C GLU A 6 4.41 -54.69 -25.25
N MET A 7 3.59 -54.36 -26.25
CA MET A 7 3.51 -53.00 -26.81
C MET A 7 2.70 -52.02 -25.94
N GLY A 8 1.85 -52.52 -25.03
CA GLY A 8 1.05 -51.69 -24.11
C GLY A 8 1.86 -51.20 -22.90
N LEU A 9 2.79 -52.01 -22.39
CA LEU A 9 3.56 -51.69 -21.19
C LEU A 9 4.65 -50.63 -21.45
N THR A 10 5.33 -50.70 -22.61
CA THR A 10 6.42 -49.76 -22.97
C THR A 10 5.91 -48.38 -23.44
N SER A 11 4.69 -48.31 -23.97
CA SER A 11 4.00 -47.06 -24.32
C SER A 11 3.43 -46.38 -23.07
N SER A 12 2.83 -47.16 -22.16
CA SER A 12 2.34 -46.68 -20.85
C SER A 12 3.45 -46.11 -19.96
N LEU A 13 4.61 -46.77 -19.89
CA LEU A 13 5.77 -46.27 -19.13
C LEU A 13 6.37 -44.98 -19.72
N ARG A 14 6.42 -44.86 -21.05
CA ARG A 14 6.86 -43.64 -21.75
C ARG A 14 5.87 -42.50 -21.60
N PHE A 15 4.57 -42.78 -21.62
CA PHE A 15 3.50 -41.80 -21.36
C PHE A 15 3.55 -41.30 -19.91
N ARG A 16 3.66 -42.22 -18.93
CA ARG A 16 3.82 -41.91 -17.50
C ARG A 16 5.07 -41.07 -17.20
N ARG A 17 6.19 -41.34 -17.89
CA ARG A 17 7.47 -40.59 -17.80
C ARG A 17 7.53 -39.30 -18.63
N ARG A 18 6.58 -39.07 -19.55
CA ARG A 18 6.45 -37.79 -20.28
C ARG A 18 5.58 -36.83 -19.47
N ASN A 19 4.49 -37.35 -18.92
CA ASN A 19 3.54 -36.59 -18.12
C ASN A 19 4.15 -36.11 -16.81
N ASN A 20 5.06 -36.86 -16.20
CA ASN A 20 5.75 -36.43 -14.98
C ASN A 20 6.71 -35.25 -15.21
N LYS A 21 7.36 -35.14 -16.38
CA LYS A 21 8.22 -34.00 -16.73
C LYS A 21 7.40 -32.76 -17.05
N THR A 22 6.28 -32.92 -17.76
CA THR A 22 5.34 -31.82 -18.01
C THR A 22 4.69 -31.36 -16.71
N PHE A 23 4.27 -32.29 -15.85
CA PHE A 23 3.73 -32.02 -14.53
C PHE A 23 4.75 -31.33 -13.63
N LEU A 24 5.99 -31.82 -13.56
CA LEU A 24 7.07 -31.20 -12.79
C LEU A 24 7.37 -29.79 -13.29
N ARG A 25 7.32 -29.55 -14.61
CA ARG A 25 7.47 -28.20 -15.18
C ARG A 25 6.33 -27.27 -14.77
N ILE A 26 5.08 -27.73 -14.86
CA ILE A 26 3.90 -26.95 -14.43
C ILE A 26 3.97 -26.68 -12.92
N PHE A 27 4.34 -27.68 -12.12
CA PHE A 27 4.50 -27.57 -10.68
C PHE A 27 5.62 -26.58 -10.30
N ILE A 28 6.77 -26.62 -10.97
CA ILE A 28 7.86 -25.65 -10.76
C ILE A 28 7.42 -24.23 -11.13
N ILE A 29 6.67 -24.04 -12.22
CA ILE A 29 6.14 -22.72 -12.59
C ILE A 29 5.14 -22.21 -11.55
N LEU A 30 4.22 -23.08 -11.09
CA LEU A 30 3.29 -22.77 -10.00
C LEU A 30 4.05 -22.38 -8.73
N VAL A 31 4.99 -23.20 -8.28
CA VAL A 31 5.80 -22.93 -7.09
C VAL A 31 6.57 -21.62 -7.24
N LEU A 32 7.23 -21.35 -8.37
CA LEU A 32 7.93 -20.08 -8.60
C LEU A 32 6.98 -18.87 -8.65
N SER A 33 5.76 -19.02 -9.17
CA SER A 33 4.73 -17.98 -9.14
C SER A 33 4.16 -17.75 -7.74
N CYS A 34 4.18 -18.79 -6.89
CA CYS A 34 3.78 -18.75 -5.49
C CYS A 34 4.91 -18.32 -4.55
N ILE A 35 6.13 -18.08 -5.05
CA ILE A 35 7.13 -17.31 -4.30
C ILE A 35 6.66 -15.87 -4.42
N PRO A 36 6.06 -15.26 -3.37
CA PRO A 36 5.85 -13.83 -3.39
C PRO A 36 7.22 -13.21 -3.59
N GLY A 37 7.45 -12.67 -4.79
CA GLY A 37 8.67 -11.95 -5.09
C GLY A 37 8.87 -10.97 -3.94
N ARG A 38 10.01 -11.07 -3.25
CA ARG A 38 10.48 -10.05 -2.30
C ARG A 38 10.86 -8.81 -3.11
N THR A 39 9.94 -8.30 -3.91
CA THR A 39 10.01 -6.97 -4.48
C THR A 39 9.73 -6.03 -3.31
N ASN A 40 10.58 -5.01 -3.17
CA ASN A 40 10.41 -3.94 -2.21
C ASN A 40 9.15 -3.15 -2.59
N LEU A 41 7.98 -3.70 -2.27
CA LEU A 41 6.64 -3.20 -2.62
C LEU A 41 6.24 -1.94 -1.86
N CYS A 42 7.19 -1.26 -1.22
CA CYS A 42 6.94 0.10 -0.81
C CYS A 42 6.91 0.91 -2.11
N SER A 43 5.70 1.19 -2.59
CA SER A 43 5.48 2.09 -3.72
C SER A 43 6.06 3.46 -3.36
N ASN A 44 7.35 3.65 -3.62
CA ASN A 44 7.90 4.97 -3.81
C ASN A 44 7.37 5.41 -5.17
N HIS A 45 6.13 5.91 -5.20
CA HIS A 45 5.65 6.66 -6.36
C HIS A 45 6.39 8.00 -6.37
N SER A 46 7.70 7.95 -6.55
CA SER A 46 8.42 9.03 -7.20
C SER A 46 7.94 8.98 -8.64
N VAL A 47 6.88 9.76 -8.93
CA VAL A 47 6.72 10.26 -10.29
C VAL A 47 8.09 10.81 -10.66
N SER A 48 8.69 10.24 -11.70
CA SER A 48 9.88 10.80 -12.33
C SER A 48 9.49 12.15 -12.92
N THR A 49 9.38 13.18 -12.08
CA THR A 49 9.46 14.56 -12.53
C THR A 49 10.89 14.75 -13.04
N PRO A 50 11.08 15.30 -14.25
CA PRO A 50 12.40 15.69 -14.72
C PRO A 50 13.12 16.51 -13.66
N ILE A 51 14.44 16.33 -13.57
CA ILE A 51 15.37 16.72 -12.48
C ILE A 51 15.39 18.25 -12.16
N ASP A 52 14.57 19.08 -12.78
CA ASP A 52 14.60 20.54 -12.68
C ASP A 52 13.39 21.19 -11.97
N LEU A 53 12.52 20.43 -11.28
CA LEU A 53 11.42 21.02 -10.49
C LEU A 53 11.65 20.85 -8.97
N PRO A 54 11.54 21.94 -8.18
CA PRO A 54 11.67 21.89 -6.72
C PRO A 54 10.61 20.95 -6.11
N PRO A 55 10.83 20.44 -4.88
CA PRO A 55 9.91 19.51 -4.23
C PRO A 55 8.48 20.04 -4.29
N SER A 56 7.59 19.26 -4.90
CA SER A 56 6.24 19.61 -5.36
C SER A 56 5.20 19.91 -4.27
N ASN A 57 5.62 20.13 -3.03
CA ASN A 57 4.74 20.68 -2.00
C ASN A 57 5.02 22.18 -1.94
N PRO A 58 4.18 23.05 -2.52
CA PRO A 58 4.37 24.48 -2.40
C PRO A 58 4.41 24.87 -0.90
N PRO A 59 5.21 25.86 -0.50
CA PRO A 59 5.31 26.32 0.89
C PRO A 59 3.95 26.62 1.56
N HIS A 60 2.94 26.91 0.73
CA HIS A 60 1.57 27.20 1.14
C HIS A 60 0.75 25.99 1.58
N THR A 61 1.14 24.74 1.28
CA THR A 61 0.31 23.57 1.63
C THR A 61 0.22 23.36 3.14
N ARG A 62 1.33 23.54 3.87
CA ARG A 62 1.31 23.43 5.34
C ARG A 62 0.46 24.52 5.96
N SER A 63 0.67 25.78 5.58
CA SER A 63 -0.07 26.92 6.14
C SER A 63 -1.55 26.88 5.80
N THR A 64 -1.91 26.45 4.59
CA THR A 64 -3.33 26.31 4.22
C THR A 64 -4.03 25.17 4.95
N LEU A 65 -3.35 24.04 5.17
CA LEU A 65 -3.87 22.95 6.01
C LEU A 65 -4.03 23.36 7.47
N ASP A 66 -3.05 24.09 8.02
CA ASP A 66 -3.07 24.60 9.39
C ASP A 66 -4.18 25.65 9.63
N SER A 67 -4.56 26.37 8.58
CA SER A 67 -5.64 27.37 8.63
C SER A 67 -7.06 26.79 8.53
N LEU A 68 -7.22 25.48 8.37
CA LEU A 68 -8.54 24.85 8.30
C LEU A 68 -9.25 24.91 9.66
N ASP A 69 -10.51 25.34 9.65
CA ASP A 69 -11.37 25.29 10.82
C ASP A 69 -11.87 23.85 11.03
N LEU A 70 -11.25 23.15 11.97
CA LEU A 70 -11.51 21.74 12.30
C LEU A 70 -11.88 21.60 13.77
N GLU A 71 -12.76 20.65 14.09
CA GLU A 71 -13.05 20.28 15.48
C GLU A 71 -11.88 19.50 16.11
N GLY A 72 -11.14 18.77 15.28
CA GLY A 72 -9.88 18.12 15.61
C GLY A 72 -8.66 19.02 15.40
N TYR A 73 -7.52 18.42 15.07
CA TYR A 73 -6.29 19.17 14.78
C TYR A 73 -5.39 18.42 13.79
N ILE A 74 -4.42 19.13 13.22
CA ILE A 74 -3.39 18.57 12.35
C ILE A 74 -2.03 18.72 13.03
N SER A 75 -1.27 17.63 13.16
CA SER A 75 0.12 17.68 13.61
C SER A 75 1.07 17.67 12.42
N PHE A 76 2.00 18.61 12.40
CA PHE A 76 3.09 18.67 11.42
C PHE A 76 4.43 18.20 12.01
N ASP A 77 4.50 18.14 13.33
CA ASP A 77 5.65 17.71 14.11
C ASP A 77 5.42 16.30 14.67
N ASP A 78 6.52 15.61 15.00
CA ASP A 78 6.51 14.24 15.54
C ASP A 78 5.66 13.22 14.74
N VAL A 79 5.74 13.30 13.41
CA VAL A 79 4.98 12.44 12.51
C VAL A 79 5.57 11.03 12.32
N HIS A 80 6.58 10.69 13.13
CA HIS A 80 7.35 9.44 12.99
C HIS A 80 6.52 8.20 13.31
N ASN A 81 5.55 8.31 14.22
CA ASN A 81 4.62 7.23 14.56
C ASN A 81 3.78 6.76 13.35
N ALA A 82 3.47 7.68 12.43
CA ALA A 82 2.72 7.41 11.21
C ALA A 82 3.61 7.00 10.03
N ALA A 83 4.94 6.97 10.20
CA ALA A 83 5.89 6.61 9.15
C ALA A 83 6.12 5.09 9.02
N LYS A 84 5.67 4.29 9.99
CA LYS A 84 5.83 2.83 10.06
C LYS A 84 4.49 2.13 10.25
N ASP A 85 4.41 0.88 9.83
CA ASP A 85 3.29 -0.02 10.13
C ASP A 85 3.77 -1.32 10.80
N PHE A 86 2.84 -2.21 11.14
CA PHE A 86 3.12 -3.48 11.84
C PHE A 86 4.10 -4.36 11.07
N GLY A 87 4.03 -4.36 9.73
CA GLY A 87 4.97 -5.09 8.91
C GLY A 87 6.41 -4.62 9.10
N ASN A 88 6.62 -3.35 9.45
CA ASN A 88 7.94 -2.73 9.64
C ASN A 88 8.87 -2.93 8.43
N ARG A 89 8.28 -3.03 7.23
CA ARG A 89 9.00 -3.21 5.96
C ARG A 89 9.05 -1.93 5.14
N CYS A 90 8.08 -1.04 5.33
CA CYS A 90 7.99 0.24 4.65
C CYS A 90 8.13 1.37 5.65
N HIS A 91 8.92 2.39 5.28
CA HIS A 91 9.11 3.60 6.06
C HIS A 91 8.84 4.80 5.17
N SER A 92 7.78 5.54 5.44
CA SER A 92 7.38 6.68 4.62
C SER A 92 6.82 7.79 5.50
N PRO A 93 7.64 8.79 5.86
CA PRO A 93 7.19 9.88 6.71
C PRO A 93 6.14 10.73 5.97
N PRO A 94 4.99 10.99 6.61
CA PRO A 94 4.01 11.91 6.05
C PRO A 94 4.42 13.36 6.23
N LEU A 95 3.71 14.26 5.55
CA LEU A 95 3.80 15.71 5.79
C LEU A 95 3.11 16.09 7.09
N ALA A 96 1.95 15.48 7.35
CA ALA A 96 1.11 15.79 8.49
C ALA A 96 0.23 14.61 8.91
N ILE A 97 -0.26 14.64 10.14
CA ILE A 97 -1.25 13.70 10.68
C ILE A 97 -2.50 14.47 11.06
N LEU A 98 -3.64 14.11 10.46
CA LEU A 98 -4.95 14.60 10.87
C LEU A 98 -5.43 13.76 12.05
N HIS A 99 -5.81 14.42 13.14
CA HIS A 99 -6.49 13.86 14.30
C HIS A 99 -7.95 14.34 14.29
N PRO A 100 -8.82 13.70 13.51
CA PRO A 100 -10.19 14.16 13.35
C PRO A 100 -11.01 13.90 14.62
N ARG A 101 -11.89 14.83 14.96
CA ARG A 101 -12.90 14.68 16.02
C ARG A 101 -14.27 14.35 15.43
N SER A 102 -14.53 14.74 14.18
CA SER A 102 -15.74 14.40 13.45
C SER A 102 -15.45 13.94 12.02
N VAL A 103 -16.43 13.30 11.38
CA VAL A 103 -16.34 13.00 9.94
C VAL A 103 -16.33 14.28 9.08
N SER A 104 -16.79 15.39 9.64
CA SER A 104 -16.73 16.70 8.98
C SER A 104 -15.27 17.11 8.76
N ASP A 105 -14.41 16.95 9.78
CA ASP A 105 -12.97 17.25 9.67
C ASP A 105 -12.31 16.51 8.51
N ILE A 106 -12.59 15.21 8.38
CA ILE A 106 -12.08 14.39 7.27
C ILE A 106 -12.56 14.94 5.94
N SER A 107 -13.85 15.27 5.85
CA SER A 107 -14.44 15.81 4.62
C SER A 107 -13.85 17.17 4.23
N SER A 108 -13.59 18.04 5.21
CA SER A 108 -13.01 19.37 5.00
C SER A 108 -11.57 19.28 4.49
N VAL A 109 -10.75 18.43 5.11
CA VAL A 109 -9.38 18.19 4.64
C VAL A 109 -9.37 17.56 3.24
N MET A 110 -10.24 16.59 2.97
CA MET A 110 -10.35 16.00 1.62
C MET A 110 -10.75 17.03 0.56
N LYS A 111 -11.76 17.87 0.84
CA LYS A 111 -12.16 18.96 -0.05
C LYS A 111 -11.02 19.94 -0.30
N HIS A 112 -10.28 20.31 0.75
CA HIS A 112 -9.12 21.20 0.65
C HIS A 112 -8.03 20.63 -0.26
N ILE A 113 -7.69 19.36 -0.06
CA ILE A 113 -6.68 18.66 -0.88
C ILE A 113 -7.12 18.55 -2.34
N LEU A 114 -8.40 18.23 -2.58
CA LEU A 114 -8.98 18.22 -3.92
C LEU A 114 -8.94 19.61 -4.57
N HIS A 115 -9.18 20.68 -3.79
CA HIS A 115 -9.15 22.06 -4.29
C HIS A 115 -7.73 22.53 -4.62
N LEU A 116 -6.71 22.07 -3.89
CA LEU A 116 -5.29 22.28 -4.23
C LEU A 116 -4.94 21.71 -5.62
N GLY A 117 -5.72 20.75 -6.12
CA GLY A 117 -5.61 20.20 -7.45
C GLY A 117 -4.41 19.25 -7.62
N SER A 118 -4.28 18.72 -8.84
CA SER A 118 -3.25 17.74 -9.21
C SER A 118 -1.81 18.25 -9.07
N THR A 119 -1.61 19.56 -8.92
CA THR A 119 -0.29 20.18 -8.75
C THR A 119 0.33 19.89 -7.38
N SER A 120 -0.49 19.65 -6.35
CA SER A 120 -0.02 19.43 -4.98
C SER A 120 0.62 18.06 -4.73
N ASN A 121 0.32 17.06 -5.59
CA ASN A 121 0.76 15.66 -5.42
C ASN A 121 0.53 15.08 -4.01
N LEU A 122 -0.40 15.64 -3.23
CA LEU A 122 -0.61 15.26 -1.85
C LEU A 122 -1.35 13.93 -1.80
N THR A 123 -0.75 12.93 -1.16
CA THR A 123 -1.42 11.65 -0.91
C THR A 123 -2.15 11.68 0.43
N VAL A 124 -3.21 10.88 0.56
CA VAL A 124 -3.94 10.72 1.81
C VAL A 124 -4.08 9.24 2.13
N ALA A 125 -3.79 8.86 3.37
CA ALA A 125 -3.98 7.48 3.84
C ALA A 125 -4.78 7.47 5.16
N ALA A 126 -5.85 6.69 5.20
CA ALA A 126 -6.55 6.40 6.44
C ALA A 126 -5.76 5.35 7.25
N ARG A 127 -5.56 5.61 8.54
CA ARG A 127 -4.80 4.74 9.44
C ARG A 127 -5.61 4.43 10.69
N GLY A 128 -5.94 3.16 10.90
CA GLY A 128 -6.40 2.64 12.19
C GLY A 128 -5.21 2.34 13.11
N HIS A 129 -5.17 1.15 13.71
CA HIS A 129 -4.07 0.68 14.56
C HIS A 129 -2.74 0.36 13.83
N GLY A 130 -2.62 0.71 12.55
CA GLY A 130 -1.37 0.52 11.81
C GLY A 130 -0.97 -0.93 11.57
N HIS A 131 -1.90 -1.89 11.60
CA HIS A 131 -1.64 -3.33 11.36
C HIS A 131 -1.35 -3.71 9.90
N SER A 132 -1.23 -2.74 9.01
CA SER A 132 -0.75 -2.93 7.65
C SER A 132 0.64 -3.59 7.65
N LEU A 133 0.91 -4.39 6.61
CA LEU A 133 2.16 -5.18 6.52
C LEU A 133 3.17 -4.60 5.53
N GLN A 134 2.72 -3.75 4.61
CA GLN A 134 3.49 -3.32 3.44
C GLN A 134 3.18 -1.87 3.04
N GLY A 135 2.90 -1.00 3.99
CA GLY A 135 2.76 0.44 3.78
C GLY A 135 1.36 0.90 3.37
N GLN A 136 0.33 0.06 3.43
CA GLN A 136 -1.03 0.41 3.00
C GLN A 136 -1.64 1.59 3.78
N ALA A 137 -1.15 1.84 5.01
CA ALA A 137 -1.61 2.92 5.88
C ALA A 137 -0.62 4.09 5.98
N LEU A 138 0.29 4.24 5.01
CA LEU A 138 1.30 5.30 4.96
C LEU A 138 1.00 6.26 3.80
N ALA A 139 1.31 7.55 3.97
CA ALA A 139 1.17 8.58 2.94
C ALA A 139 2.48 9.37 2.79
N HIS A 140 3.29 9.07 1.77
CA HIS A 140 4.59 9.74 1.57
C HIS A 140 4.39 11.24 1.35
N ARG A 141 4.99 12.08 2.21
CA ARG A 141 4.86 13.55 2.15
C ARG A 141 3.40 14.04 2.03
N GLY A 142 2.47 13.21 2.48
CA GLY A 142 1.03 13.43 2.41
C GLY A 142 0.40 13.56 3.78
N VAL A 143 -0.92 13.34 3.86
CA VAL A 143 -1.67 13.41 5.12
C VAL A 143 -2.09 12.01 5.54
N VAL A 144 -1.70 11.61 6.75
CA VAL A 144 -2.24 10.39 7.38
C VAL A 144 -3.40 10.78 8.27
N ILE A 145 -4.53 10.09 8.15
CA ILE A 145 -5.71 10.32 9.01
C ILE A 145 -5.68 9.29 10.14
N SER A 146 -5.51 9.75 11.37
CA SER A 146 -5.54 8.92 12.58
C SER A 146 -6.98 8.58 12.95
N MET A 147 -7.50 7.50 12.38
CA MET A 147 -8.90 7.07 12.52
C MET A 147 -9.25 6.67 13.96
N GLU A 148 -8.27 6.34 14.81
CA GLU A 148 -8.49 6.10 16.24
C GLU A 148 -8.95 7.35 17.01
N SER A 149 -8.75 8.54 16.43
CA SER A 149 -9.21 9.81 17.02
C SER A 149 -10.74 9.97 16.91
N LEU A 150 -11.36 9.32 15.92
CA LEU A 150 -12.82 9.20 15.80
C LEU A 150 -13.34 8.13 16.76
N ARG A 151 -13.33 8.40 18.07
CA ARG A 151 -14.07 7.55 19.01
C ARG A 151 -15.52 8.00 19.05
N SER A 152 -16.41 7.07 18.74
CA SER A 152 -17.82 7.22 19.04
C SER A 152 -18.00 7.24 20.56
N PRO A 153 -18.98 7.98 21.12
CA PRO A 153 -19.40 7.76 22.50
C PRO A 153 -19.72 6.28 22.68
N ASP A 154 -19.26 5.70 23.81
CA ASP A 154 -19.50 4.30 24.15
C ASP A 154 -20.99 3.97 23.94
N ILE A 155 -21.27 3.02 23.05
CA ILE A 155 -22.60 2.41 22.98
C ILE A 155 -22.69 1.53 24.22
N LYS A 156 -23.31 2.09 25.26
CA LYS A 156 -23.53 1.44 26.55
C LYS A 156 -24.66 0.42 26.47
#